data_AF-A0A1S8XVQ2-F1
#
_entry.id   AF-A0A1S8XVQ2-F1
#
_cell.length_a   1.000
_cell.length_b   1.000
_cell.length_c   1.000
_cell.angle_alpha   90.00
_cell.angle_beta   90.00
_cell.angle_gamma   90.00
#
_symmetry.space_group_name_H-M   'P 1'
#
loop_
_entity.id
_entity.type
_entity.pdbx_description
1 polymer ?
#
loop_
_entity_poly.entity_id
_entity_poly.type
_entity_poly.pdbx_seq_one_letter_code
_entity_poly.pdbx_strand_id
1 'polypeptide(L)'
;MTGRLLLVCRLLARDLRRRRVETALLLLAISAATATLTLGLTLNDALAKPYERTRAATAGPDVVATPAASGPAALAALAPLATAPGVTAHSGPYPIGYLMLTARGRTVQAVVQGRDDSPATLDRPAVTGGTWVRPGGVVVEHAFAAALDMRIGDTVSIDRHPLRVVGTAVTAARAVYPRADWRADAGSPLTESAGLVWVDRGEISALAGARPLSYALNLRYADPHVGTSFTHKREDGIEYTSWTGIAEANGRLVTGARLALLVGSWLLTALAVVGVANIVAGRIADQRRRVGLLKAVGAGPAMVATVHLAEHLVVGLAAAGTGLAAGWLAAPALTDPGAGLLGATGTPPPGLRAVVAGTALALAIAAAATLAPVLRAATTDTVHALADAATPPRRRGWRVWLSRRMPTALLIGVRVNARRPRRARLVMVNTLITTTGLAALLMGLRQDRQIGLGGAELANPRDARTIQAMLLVIGVLCALGLVNAVVSTWTAVLDARHPLAVARTLGATPAQVTMGMAVAQLLPATLGVAVGVPAGIGLYLVVSAGEQRYAPVSWLLAMACAVLLAVAALAAVPALAAARRPVADVLRSTPA
;
A
#
# COMPACT_ATOMS: atom_id res chain seq x y z
N MET A 1 -38.50 -9.95 25.14
CA MET A 1 -37.45 -9.61 24.14
C MET A 1 -36.46 -10.76 23.89
N THR A 2 -36.16 -11.59 24.88
CA THR A 2 -35.20 -12.71 24.84
C THR A 2 -35.49 -13.77 23.76
N GLY A 3 -36.75 -14.13 23.53
CA GLY A 3 -37.13 -15.13 22.52
C GLY A 3 -36.85 -14.72 21.06
N ARG A 4 -37.07 -13.44 20.72
CA ARG A 4 -36.73 -12.89 19.38
C ARG A 4 -35.22 -12.87 19.16
N LEU A 5 -34.45 -12.51 20.19
CA LEU A 5 -33.00 -12.42 20.12
C LEU A 5 -32.36 -13.82 19.96
N LEU A 6 -32.85 -14.82 20.69
CA LEU A 6 -32.44 -16.22 20.53
C LEU A 6 -32.77 -16.80 19.15
N LEU A 7 -33.93 -16.44 18.58
CA LEU A 7 -34.30 -16.85 17.23
C LEU A 7 -33.33 -16.26 16.19
N VAL A 8 -33.02 -14.97 16.31
CA VAL A 8 -32.04 -14.28 15.44
C VAL A 8 -30.68 -14.97 15.55
N CYS A 9 -30.18 -15.24 16.76
CA CYS A 9 -28.90 -15.94 16.96
C CYS A 9 -28.88 -17.36 16.34
N ARG A 10 -29.95 -18.14 16.51
CA ARG A 10 -30.04 -19.50 15.93
C ARG A 10 -30.09 -19.47 14.40
N LEU A 11 -30.85 -18.54 13.82
CA LEU A 11 -30.92 -18.36 12.37
C LEU A 11 -29.56 -17.94 11.80
N LEU A 12 -28.90 -16.98 12.47
CA LEU A 12 -27.59 -16.47 12.09
C LEU A 12 -26.52 -17.57 12.14
N ALA A 13 -26.44 -18.34 13.23
CA ALA A 13 -25.48 -19.45 13.34
C ALA A 13 -25.71 -20.54 12.27
N ARG A 14 -26.98 -20.83 11.95
CA ARG A 14 -27.33 -21.82 10.92
C ARG A 14 -27.00 -21.33 9.52
N ASP A 15 -27.20 -20.05 9.23
CA ASP A 15 -26.93 -19.48 7.92
C ASP A 15 -25.42 -19.34 7.65
N LEU A 16 -24.62 -18.91 8.64
CA LEU A 16 -23.16 -18.92 8.55
C LEU A 16 -22.60 -20.33 8.29
N ARG A 17 -23.11 -21.35 9.00
CA ARG A 17 -22.66 -22.75 8.82
C ARG A 17 -23.02 -23.34 7.45
N ARG A 18 -24.14 -22.93 6.86
CA ARG A 18 -24.57 -23.41 5.54
C ARG A 18 -23.84 -22.69 4.39
N ARG A 19 -23.28 -21.51 4.64
CA ARG A 19 -22.69 -20.64 3.61
C ARG A 19 -21.21 -20.33 3.85
N ARG A 20 -20.47 -21.32 4.33
CA ARG A 20 -19.06 -21.17 4.78
C ARG A 20 -18.15 -20.50 3.76
N VAL A 21 -18.25 -20.88 2.49
CA VAL A 21 -17.40 -20.31 1.42
C VAL A 21 -17.68 -18.82 1.26
N GLU A 22 -18.95 -18.44 1.18
CA GLU A 22 -19.37 -17.05 1.03
C GLU A 22 -18.94 -16.20 2.24
N THR A 23 -19.19 -16.69 3.45
CA THR A 23 -18.76 -16.00 4.68
C THR A 23 -17.24 -15.84 4.71
N ALA A 24 -16.49 -16.87 4.32
CA ALA A 24 -15.03 -16.82 4.27
C ALA A 24 -14.52 -15.81 3.25
N LEU A 25 -15.13 -15.74 2.05
CA LEU A 25 -14.75 -14.76 1.02
C LEU A 25 -15.05 -13.32 1.44
N LEU A 26 -16.21 -13.08 2.06
CA LEU A 26 -16.58 -11.76 2.57
C LEU A 26 -15.65 -11.33 3.72
N LEU A 27 -15.36 -12.26 4.64
CA LEU A 27 -14.39 -12.05 5.71
C LEU A 27 -13.00 -11.73 5.15
N LEU A 28 -12.52 -12.50 4.17
CA LEU A 28 -11.21 -12.30 3.54
C LEU A 28 -11.11 -10.93 2.87
N ALA A 29 -12.12 -10.55 2.09
CA ALA A 29 -12.16 -9.27 1.38
C ALA A 29 -12.12 -8.07 2.33
N ILE A 30 -12.97 -8.08 3.37
CA ILE A 30 -13.01 -7.02 4.37
C ILE A 30 -11.72 -7.00 5.18
N SER A 31 -11.20 -8.18 5.57
CA SER A 31 -9.93 -8.28 6.31
C SER A 31 -8.77 -7.70 5.52
N ALA A 32 -8.69 -7.97 4.21
CA ALA A 32 -7.64 -7.45 3.35
C ALA A 32 -7.70 -5.91 3.23
N ALA A 33 -8.90 -5.35 3.03
CA ALA A 33 -9.11 -3.90 2.99
C ALA A 33 -8.74 -3.23 4.32
N THR A 34 -9.21 -3.78 5.44
CA THR A 34 -8.91 -3.29 6.80
C THR A 34 -7.43 -3.45 7.16
N ALA A 35 -6.78 -4.55 6.79
CA ALA A 35 -5.35 -4.77 7.03
C ALA A 35 -4.49 -3.72 6.30
N THR A 36 -4.84 -3.45 5.03
CA THR A 36 -4.12 -2.47 4.22
C THR A 36 -4.32 -1.05 4.74
N LEU A 37 -5.54 -0.70 5.19
CA LEU A 37 -5.81 0.58 5.86
C LEU A 37 -4.99 0.70 7.16
N THR A 38 -5.00 -0.36 7.97
CA THR A 38 -4.28 -0.40 9.26
C THR A 38 -2.78 -0.22 9.05
N LEU A 39 -2.20 -0.89 8.05
CA LEU A 39 -0.81 -0.69 7.65
C LEU A 39 -0.53 0.76 7.23
N GLY A 40 -1.37 1.33 6.36
CA GLY A 40 -1.23 2.71 5.91
C GLY A 40 -1.30 3.74 7.06
N LEU A 41 -2.15 3.52 8.07
CA LEU A 41 -2.29 4.39 9.23
C LEU A 41 -1.17 4.18 10.27
N THR A 42 -0.76 2.94 10.53
CA THR A 42 0.32 2.62 11.49
C THR A 42 1.69 3.08 11.01
N LEU A 43 1.92 3.14 9.69
CA LEU A 43 3.13 3.75 9.14
C LEU A 43 3.29 5.23 9.51
N ASN A 44 2.20 5.95 9.82
CA ASN A 44 2.29 7.33 10.31
C ASN A 44 2.92 7.38 11.72
N ASP A 45 2.53 6.45 12.61
CA ASP A 45 3.07 6.36 13.96
C ASP A 45 4.51 5.81 13.97
N ALA A 46 4.86 5.03 12.94
CA ALA A 46 6.21 4.55 12.71
C ALA A 46 7.19 5.64 12.22
N LEU A 47 6.72 6.85 11.89
CA LEU A 47 7.59 7.96 11.48
C LEU A 47 8.04 8.84 12.65
N ALA A 48 7.14 9.15 13.59
CA ALA A 48 7.44 10.05 14.71
C ALA A 48 8.27 9.38 15.81
N LYS A 49 7.88 8.15 16.20
CA LYS A 49 8.46 7.48 17.38
C LYS A 49 9.93 7.07 17.24
N PRO A 50 10.42 6.55 16.08
CA PRO A 50 11.82 6.15 15.98
C PRO A 50 12.79 7.33 16.01
N TYR A 51 12.40 8.48 15.45
CA TYR A 51 13.22 9.68 15.52
C TYR A 51 13.30 10.22 16.95
N GLU A 52 12.15 10.33 17.65
CA GLU A 52 12.11 10.77 19.05
C GLU A 52 12.97 9.88 19.96
N ARG A 53 12.93 8.55 19.76
CA ARG A 53 13.78 7.61 20.50
C ARG A 53 15.26 7.78 20.20
N THR A 54 15.60 7.94 18.92
CA THR A 54 16.98 8.19 18.51
C THR A 54 17.46 9.50 19.14
N ARG A 55 16.65 10.56 19.11
CA ARG A 55 16.94 11.85 19.73
C ARG A 55 17.15 11.74 21.23
N ALA A 56 16.30 11.00 21.93
CA ALA A 56 16.46 10.76 23.36
C ALA A 56 17.76 9.99 23.66
N ALA A 57 18.06 8.94 22.90
CA ALA A 57 19.26 8.11 23.08
C ALA A 57 20.56 8.85 22.74
N THR A 58 20.53 9.77 21.76
CA THR A 58 21.72 10.51 21.33
C THR A 58 21.84 11.88 21.97
N ALA A 59 20.99 12.23 22.94
CA ALA A 59 20.88 13.59 23.47
C ALA A 59 20.84 14.64 22.34
N GLY A 60 20.00 14.41 21.33
CA GLY A 60 19.97 15.22 20.11
C GLY A 60 19.69 16.71 20.37
N PRO A 61 20.19 17.61 19.51
CA PRO A 61 20.03 19.05 19.66
C PRO A 61 18.59 19.49 19.38
N ASP A 62 18.27 20.73 19.74
CA ASP A 62 17.05 21.40 19.29
C ASP A 62 17.26 22.01 17.90
N VAL A 63 18.44 22.59 17.68
CA VAL A 63 18.83 23.26 16.44
C VAL A 63 20.27 22.91 16.09
N VAL A 64 20.53 22.69 14.82
CA VAL A 64 21.87 22.57 14.24
C VAL A 64 22.12 23.79 13.38
N ALA A 65 23.17 24.55 13.71
CA ALA A 65 23.60 25.73 12.98
C ALA A 65 24.79 25.37 12.08
N THR A 66 24.64 25.61 10.79
CA THR A 66 25.66 25.37 9.76
C THR A 66 25.98 26.68 9.03
N PRO A 67 27.24 27.13 9.00
CA PRO A 67 27.62 28.35 8.31
C PRO A 67 27.70 28.08 6.80
N ALA A 68 27.28 29.08 6.02
CA ALA A 68 27.45 29.10 4.57
C ALA A 68 28.92 29.32 4.16
N ALA A 69 29.70 29.97 5.01
CA ALA A 69 31.15 30.11 4.84
C ALA A 69 31.87 28.80 5.19
N SER A 70 33.16 28.74 4.85
CA SER A 70 34.08 27.66 5.23
C SER A 70 35.37 28.25 5.82
N GLY A 71 36.17 27.43 6.49
CA GLY A 71 37.44 27.84 7.09
C GLY A 71 37.26 28.74 8.33
N PRO A 72 38.22 29.64 8.62
CA PRO A 72 38.19 30.47 9.84
C PRO A 72 36.96 31.38 9.94
N ALA A 73 36.44 31.87 8.81
CA ALA A 73 35.24 32.71 8.78
C ALA A 73 34.00 31.96 9.27
N ALA A 74 33.91 30.66 9.00
CA ALA A 74 32.82 29.81 9.48
C ALA A 74 32.84 29.66 11.01
N LEU A 75 34.02 29.48 11.60
CA LEU A 75 34.19 29.41 13.05
C LEU A 75 33.84 30.75 13.72
N ALA A 76 34.30 31.86 13.15
CA ALA A 76 34.00 33.20 13.66
C ALA A 76 32.49 33.49 13.65
N ALA A 77 31.76 33.06 12.61
CA ALA A 77 30.31 33.21 12.52
C ALA A 77 29.55 32.39 13.58
N LEU A 78 30.04 31.19 13.93
CA LEU A 78 29.39 30.32 14.92
C LEU A 78 29.72 30.68 16.38
N ALA A 79 30.86 31.32 16.64
CA ALA A 79 31.34 31.58 18.00
C ALA A 79 30.34 32.33 18.91
N PRO A 80 29.63 33.38 18.45
CA PRO A 80 28.64 34.08 19.28
C PRO A 80 27.45 33.20 19.68
N LEU A 81 27.06 32.24 18.82
CA LEU A 81 25.87 31.43 19.01
C LEU A 81 25.94 30.49 20.21
N ALA A 82 27.14 30.05 20.59
CA ALA A 82 27.34 29.18 21.75
C ALA A 82 26.90 29.83 23.07
N THR A 83 26.94 31.17 23.13
CA THR A 83 26.58 31.98 24.30
C THR A 83 25.33 32.84 24.08
N ALA A 84 24.61 32.60 22.99
CA ALA A 84 23.43 33.39 22.65
C ALA A 84 22.32 33.25 23.70
N PRO A 85 21.49 34.30 23.90
CA PRO A 85 20.38 34.25 24.84
C PRO A 85 19.47 33.05 24.60
N GLY A 86 19.14 32.32 25.67
CA GLY A 86 18.27 31.15 25.62
C GLY A 86 18.97 29.83 25.32
N VAL A 87 20.27 29.82 24.95
CA VAL A 87 21.05 28.59 24.80
C VAL A 87 21.44 28.04 26.17
N THR A 88 21.13 26.77 26.45
CA THR A 88 21.42 26.10 27.73
C THR A 88 22.54 25.07 27.63
N ALA A 89 22.78 24.53 26.44
CA ALA A 89 23.91 23.66 26.15
C ALA A 89 24.28 23.73 24.67
N HIS A 90 25.54 23.50 24.35
CA HIS A 90 26.02 23.39 22.97
C HIS A 90 27.10 22.31 22.85
N SER A 91 27.34 21.86 21.62
CA SER A 91 28.48 20.98 21.29
C SER A 91 29.00 21.27 19.89
N GLY A 92 30.31 21.12 19.69
CA GLY A 92 31.00 21.62 18.50
C GLY A 92 31.55 23.04 18.74
N PRO A 93 31.92 23.79 17.68
CA PRO A 93 31.71 23.47 16.27
C PRO A 93 32.49 22.23 15.80
N TYR A 94 31.80 21.28 15.17
CA TYR A 94 32.44 20.09 14.60
C TYR A 94 32.87 20.35 13.17
N PRO A 95 34.15 20.12 12.80
CA PRO A 95 34.61 20.28 11.43
C PRO A 95 33.93 19.26 10.51
N ILE A 96 33.56 19.71 9.32
CA ILE A 96 32.87 18.92 8.30
C ILE A 96 33.59 19.08 6.97
N GLY A 97 33.90 17.95 6.33
CA GLY A 97 34.36 17.86 4.95
C GLY A 97 33.32 17.15 4.08
N TYR A 98 33.12 17.64 2.86
CA TYR A 98 32.32 16.98 1.83
C TYR A 98 33.28 16.26 0.88
N LEU A 99 33.50 14.97 1.13
CA LEU A 99 34.59 14.17 0.55
C LEU A 99 34.05 12.96 -0.22
N MET A 100 34.90 12.31 -1.02
CA MET A 100 34.54 11.04 -1.66
C MET A 100 34.96 9.87 -0.78
N LEU A 101 34.02 8.94 -0.55
CA LEU A 101 34.28 7.66 0.09
C LEU A 101 34.24 6.55 -0.95
N THR A 102 35.32 5.79 -1.03
CA THR A 102 35.41 4.57 -1.84
C THR A 102 35.32 3.36 -0.94
N ALA A 103 34.29 2.54 -1.16
CA ALA A 103 34.09 1.26 -0.49
C ALA A 103 33.69 0.20 -1.53
N ARG A 104 34.34 -0.97 -1.49
CA ARG A 104 34.03 -2.11 -2.36
C ARG A 104 33.90 -1.76 -3.86
N GLY A 105 34.81 -0.93 -4.35
CA GLY A 105 34.86 -0.49 -5.76
C GLY A 105 33.81 0.56 -6.16
N ARG A 106 33.03 1.09 -5.22
CA ARG A 106 32.08 2.18 -5.44
C ARG A 106 32.58 3.45 -4.77
N THR A 107 32.55 4.57 -5.50
CA THR A 107 32.93 5.89 -4.99
C THR A 107 31.69 6.76 -4.87
N VAL A 108 31.42 7.26 -3.67
CA VAL A 108 30.21 8.00 -3.33
C VAL A 108 30.52 9.23 -2.49
N GLN A 109 29.69 10.25 -2.60
CA GLN A 109 29.74 11.43 -1.73
C GLN A 109 29.46 11.04 -0.26
N ALA A 110 30.33 11.52 0.64
CA ALA A 110 30.19 11.36 2.07
C ALA A 110 30.42 12.70 2.79
N VAL A 111 29.56 12.98 3.76
CA VAL A 111 29.76 14.01 4.75
C VAL A 111 30.64 13.42 5.84
N VAL A 112 31.86 13.94 5.94
CA VAL A 112 32.88 13.49 6.89
C VAL A 112 32.91 14.48 8.05
N GLN A 113 32.51 14.04 9.24
CA GLN A 113 32.49 14.89 10.43
C GLN A 113 33.60 14.48 11.40
N GLY A 114 34.42 15.44 11.82
CA GLY A 114 35.46 15.23 12.82
C GLY A 114 34.87 15.27 14.23
N ARG A 115 35.09 14.21 15.00
CA ARG A 115 34.60 14.06 16.38
C ARG A 115 35.74 13.74 17.33
N ASP A 116 35.56 14.14 18.58
CA ASP A 116 36.43 13.74 19.67
C ASP A 116 36.15 12.28 20.05
N ASP A 117 37.15 11.62 20.63
CA ASP A 117 37.08 10.26 21.17
C ASP A 117 36.15 10.17 22.39
N SER A 118 36.07 11.26 23.17
CA SER A 118 35.19 11.42 24.31
C SER A 118 33.74 11.76 23.89
N PRO A 119 32.72 11.19 24.55
CA PRO A 119 31.33 11.49 24.23
C PRO A 119 30.98 12.95 24.54
N ALA A 120 30.38 13.64 23.58
CA ALA A 120 29.86 14.99 23.78
C ALA A 120 28.64 14.99 24.73
N THR A 121 28.42 16.11 25.42
CA THR A 121 27.27 16.35 26.31
C THR A 121 25.96 16.54 25.54
N LEU A 122 26.05 17.00 24.29
CA LEU A 122 24.95 17.18 23.34
C LEU A 122 25.32 16.50 22.02
N ASP A 123 24.36 15.85 21.36
CA ASP A 123 24.57 15.05 20.14
C ASP A 123 25.71 14.03 20.28
N ARG A 124 25.43 12.99 21.06
CA ARG A 124 26.26 11.81 21.25
C ARG A 124 25.74 10.70 20.33
N PRO A 125 26.34 10.45 19.16
CA PRO A 125 25.84 9.39 18.27
C PRO A 125 25.87 8.04 18.99
N ALA A 126 24.78 7.29 18.84
CA ALA A 126 24.64 5.99 19.48
C ALA A 126 25.30 4.92 18.62
N VAL A 127 26.37 4.30 19.12
CA VAL A 127 27.05 3.19 18.46
C VAL A 127 26.13 1.97 18.44
N THR A 128 25.76 1.51 17.25
CA THR A 128 24.93 0.31 17.04
C THR A 128 25.77 -0.95 16.85
N GLY A 129 27.06 -0.80 16.55
CA GLY A 129 28.02 -1.91 16.51
C GLY A 129 29.46 -1.42 16.46
N GLY A 130 30.38 -2.20 17.04
CA GLY A 130 31.80 -1.85 17.09
C GLY A 130 32.12 -0.81 18.17
N THR A 131 33.09 0.05 17.90
CA THR A 131 33.56 1.09 18.84
C THR A 131 33.32 2.50 18.28
N TRP A 132 33.34 3.50 19.15
CA TRP A 132 33.35 4.90 18.74
C TRP A 132 34.66 5.28 18.03
N VAL A 133 34.71 6.51 17.54
CA VAL A 133 35.80 7.02 16.71
C VAL A 133 37.13 7.02 17.46
N ARG A 134 38.21 6.74 16.74
CA ARG A 134 39.60 6.73 17.21
C ARG A 134 40.53 7.01 16.03
N PRO A 135 41.77 7.48 16.25
CA PRO A 135 42.74 7.66 15.18
C PRO A 135 42.89 6.41 14.30
N GLY A 136 42.88 6.60 12.97
CA GLY A 136 42.94 5.55 11.95
C GLY A 136 41.63 4.77 11.76
N GLY A 137 40.57 5.11 12.49
CA GLY A 137 39.27 4.46 12.46
C GLY A 137 38.17 5.38 11.94
N VAL A 138 37.28 4.83 11.12
CA VAL A 138 36.05 5.51 10.68
C VAL A 138 34.83 4.81 11.28
N VAL A 139 33.90 5.61 11.81
CA VAL A 139 32.56 5.15 12.19
C VAL A 139 31.60 5.58 11.09
N VAL A 140 30.75 4.68 10.63
CA VAL A 140 29.87 4.92 9.48
C VAL A 140 28.43 4.95 9.95
N GLU A 141 27.61 5.85 9.42
CA GLU A 141 26.18 5.84 9.69
C GLU A 141 25.59 4.47 9.33
N HIS A 142 24.79 3.90 10.23
CA HIS A 142 24.26 2.54 10.06
C HIS A 142 23.57 2.33 8.69
N ALA A 143 22.87 3.36 8.19
CA ALA A 143 22.08 3.28 6.96
C ALA A 143 22.98 3.27 5.73
N PHE A 144 24.01 4.08 5.80
CA PHE A 144 25.00 4.23 4.76
C PHE A 144 25.90 2.99 4.68
N ALA A 145 26.29 2.43 5.84
CA ALA A 145 27.02 1.17 5.91
C ALA A 145 26.20 0.03 5.28
N ALA A 146 24.91 -0.09 5.61
CA ALA A 146 24.02 -1.09 5.02
C ALA A 146 23.85 -0.92 3.50
N ALA A 147 23.71 0.32 3.02
CA ALA A 147 23.55 0.61 1.59
C ALA A 147 24.78 0.25 0.74
N LEU A 148 25.98 0.34 1.32
CA LEU A 148 27.25 -0.05 0.70
C LEU A 148 27.69 -1.48 1.03
N ASP A 149 26.87 -2.24 1.78
CA ASP A 149 27.20 -3.55 2.35
C ASP A 149 28.53 -3.55 3.13
N MET A 150 28.85 -2.45 3.80
CA MET A 150 30.07 -2.30 4.59
C MET A 150 29.93 -3.01 5.93
N ARG A 151 30.98 -3.71 6.33
CA ARG A 151 31.05 -4.39 7.62
C ARG A 151 32.13 -3.79 8.51
N ILE A 152 31.96 -3.93 9.81
CA ILE A 152 33.00 -3.58 10.78
C ILE A 152 34.23 -4.45 10.49
N GLY A 153 35.39 -3.82 10.38
CA GLY A 153 36.64 -4.45 9.99
C GLY A 153 37.04 -4.23 8.53
N ASP A 154 36.10 -3.84 7.65
CA ASP A 154 36.37 -3.49 6.26
C ASP A 154 37.27 -2.24 6.17
N THR A 155 38.04 -2.13 5.09
CA THR A 155 38.83 -0.93 4.78
C THR A 155 38.08 -0.08 3.76
N VAL A 156 37.95 1.21 4.05
CA VAL A 156 37.44 2.20 3.10
C VAL A 156 38.49 3.27 2.84
N SER A 157 38.32 3.99 1.73
CA SER A 157 39.21 5.08 1.38
C SER A 157 38.42 6.38 1.34
N ILE A 158 38.83 7.38 2.13
CA ILE A 158 38.28 8.74 2.06
C ILE A 158 39.30 9.60 1.30
N ASP A 159 38.95 10.03 0.10
CA ASP A 159 39.84 10.78 -0.80
C ASP A 159 41.26 10.21 -0.87
N ARG A 160 41.35 8.90 -1.12
CA ARG A 160 42.59 8.09 -1.23
C ARG A 160 43.28 7.76 0.09
N HIS A 161 42.76 8.19 1.24
CA HIS A 161 43.30 7.82 2.55
C HIS A 161 42.59 6.57 3.10
N PRO A 162 43.29 5.45 3.30
CA PRO A 162 42.69 4.23 3.82
C PRO A 162 42.40 4.35 5.33
N LEU A 163 41.17 4.02 5.71
CA LEU A 163 40.69 3.97 7.09
C LEU A 163 39.95 2.67 7.34
N ARG A 164 40.02 2.16 8.58
CA ARG A 164 39.31 0.94 8.95
C ARG A 164 37.94 1.27 9.54
N VAL A 165 36.90 0.57 9.09
CA VAL A 165 35.56 0.69 9.69
C VAL A 165 35.61 0.09 11.09
N VAL A 166 35.59 0.93 12.12
CA VAL A 166 35.67 0.49 13.53
C VAL A 166 34.31 0.36 14.19
N GLY A 167 33.28 0.97 13.62
CA GLY A 167 31.92 0.88 14.13
C GLY A 167 30.87 1.44 13.18
N THR A 168 29.61 1.24 13.57
CA THR A 168 28.45 1.87 12.96
C THR A 168 27.63 2.60 14.03
N ALA A 169 27.06 3.76 13.69
CA ALA A 169 26.31 4.57 14.64
C ALA A 169 25.08 5.27 14.00
N VAL A 170 24.22 5.82 14.85
CA VAL A 170 23.06 6.63 14.46
C VAL A 170 23.06 7.96 15.23
N THR A 171 22.51 9.01 14.64
CA THR A 171 22.39 10.36 15.25
C THR A 171 21.01 10.95 14.97
N ALA A 172 20.57 11.87 15.83
CA ALA A 172 19.41 12.72 15.60
C ALA A 172 19.77 14.16 15.17
N ALA A 173 21.06 14.51 15.11
CA ALA A 173 21.49 15.85 14.67
C ALA A 173 21.51 16.01 13.15
N ARG A 174 21.32 14.94 12.38
CA ARG A 174 21.29 14.96 10.90
C ARG A 174 20.22 14.02 10.39
N ALA A 175 19.75 14.27 9.16
CA ALA A 175 18.82 13.37 8.50
C ALA A 175 19.55 12.09 8.06
N VAL A 176 18.79 10.99 8.05
CA VAL A 176 19.29 9.65 7.72
C VAL A 176 19.72 9.60 6.25
N TYR A 177 20.74 8.80 5.94
CA TYR A 177 21.13 8.48 4.56
C TYR A 177 19.88 8.26 3.68
N PRO A 178 19.78 8.95 2.54
CA PRO A 178 20.87 9.63 1.80
C PRO A 178 20.99 11.14 2.05
N ARG A 179 20.37 11.70 3.10
CA ARG A 179 20.31 13.17 3.31
C ARG A 179 21.12 13.64 4.51
N ALA A 180 22.37 13.17 4.63
CA ALA A 180 23.24 13.57 5.74
C ALA A 180 23.43 15.09 5.85
N ASP A 181 23.53 15.78 4.72
CA ASP A 181 23.52 17.23 4.60
C ASP A 181 23.05 17.66 3.21
N TRP A 182 22.68 18.94 3.09
CA TRP A 182 22.49 19.60 1.81
C TRP A 182 23.45 20.78 1.73
N ARG A 183 24.32 20.83 0.70
CA ARG A 183 25.19 21.98 0.46
C ARG A 183 25.46 22.22 -1.01
N ALA A 184 25.40 23.50 -1.40
CA ALA A 184 25.72 23.99 -2.74
C ALA A 184 26.80 25.08 -2.62
N ASP A 185 28.06 24.67 -2.56
CA ASP A 185 29.22 25.57 -2.51
C ASP A 185 29.98 25.55 -3.84
N ALA A 186 30.53 26.70 -4.24
CA ALA A 186 31.47 26.76 -5.35
C ALA A 186 32.72 25.91 -5.05
N GLY A 187 32.96 24.87 -5.85
CA GLY A 187 34.12 23.97 -5.73
C GLY A 187 33.90 22.68 -4.96
N SER A 188 32.73 22.47 -4.35
CA SER A 188 32.28 21.16 -3.86
C SER A 188 31.20 20.61 -4.80
N PRO A 189 31.16 19.30 -5.07
CA PRO A 189 30.09 18.75 -5.89
C PRO A 189 28.74 18.97 -5.18
N LEU A 190 27.71 19.33 -5.96
CA LEU A 190 26.34 19.46 -5.46
C LEU A 190 25.98 18.22 -4.66
N THR A 191 25.89 18.36 -3.34
CA THR A 191 25.66 17.24 -2.44
C THR A 191 24.18 17.21 -2.12
N GLU A 192 23.37 16.85 -3.12
CA GLU A 192 21.93 16.64 -2.92
C GLU A 192 21.66 15.37 -2.10
N SER A 193 22.64 14.48 -2.07
CA SER A 193 22.60 13.21 -1.37
C SER A 193 24.00 12.76 -0.99
N ALA A 194 24.20 12.40 0.27
CA ALA A 194 25.44 11.85 0.81
C ALA A 194 25.16 11.00 2.05
N GLY A 195 26.07 10.06 2.32
CA GLY A 195 26.11 9.36 3.59
C GLY A 195 26.90 10.11 4.65
N LEU A 196 26.67 9.80 5.93
CA LEU A 196 27.42 10.37 7.04
C LEU A 196 28.50 9.40 7.54
N VAL A 197 29.71 9.93 7.76
CA VAL A 197 30.80 9.23 8.44
C VAL A 197 31.45 10.12 9.48
N TRP A 198 31.96 9.49 10.54
CA TRP A 198 32.70 10.15 11.61
C TRP A 198 34.14 9.66 11.63
N VAL A 199 35.06 10.60 11.73
CA VAL A 199 36.51 10.39 11.84
C VAL A 199 37.04 11.16 13.04
N ASP A 200 38.26 10.85 13.46
CA ASP A 200 38.93 11.59 14.52
C ASP A 200 39.09 13.07 14.12
N ARG A 201 38.80 13.99 15.05
CA ARG A 201 38.88 15.43 14.79
C ARG A 201 40.28 15.85 14.33
N GLY A 202 41.35 15.20 14.79
CA GLY A 202 42.72 15.49 14.39
C GLY A 202 43.06 15.07 12.95
N GLU A 203 42.30 14.13 12.37
CA GLU A 203 42.59 13.56 11.05
C GLU A 203 41.84 14.26 9.91
N ILE A 204 40.74 14.97 10.20
CA ILE A 204 39.88 15.55 9.17
C ILE A 204 40.60 16.57 8.27
N SER A 205 41.55 17.34 8.82
CA SER A 205 42.35 18.29 8.04
C SER A 205 43.27 17.59 7.03
N ALA A 206 43.87 16.46 7.43
CA ALA A 206 44.68 15.63 6.54
C ALA A 206 43.83 15.01 5.43
N LEU A 207 42.63 14.53 5.75
CA LEU A 207 41.69 13.96 4.77
C LEU A 207 41.18 15.02 3.78
N ALA A 208 40.87 16.23 4.25
CA ALA A 208 40.38 17.32 3.42
C ALA A 208 41.49 17.92 2.53
N GLY A 209 42.74 17.88 2.98
CA GLY A 209 43.88 18.50 2.29
C GLY A 209 43.74 20.03 2.26
N ALA A 210 43.84 20.62 1.08
CA ALA A 210 43.71 22.08 0.89
C ALA A 210 42.27 22.60 0.88
N ARG A 211 41.26 21.72 0.96
CA ARG A 211 39.84 22.12 0.89
C ARG A 211 39.40 22.77 2.23
N PRO A 212 38.72 23.92 2.20
CA PRO A 212 38.27 24.57 3.41
C PRO A 212 37.15 23.77 4.07
N LEU A 213 37.26 23.53 5.37
CA LEU A 213 36.27 22.78 6.15
C LEU A 213 35.05 23.65 6.49
N SER A 214 33.88 23.04 6.45
CA SER A 214 32.65 23.54 7.05
C SER A 214 32.62 23.20 8.54
N TYR A 215 31.62 23.70 9.27
CA TYR A 215 31.38 23.37 10.67
C TYR A 215 29.90 23.16 10.97
N ALA A 216 29.59 22.40 12.02
CA ALA A 216 28.25 22.33 12.59
C ALA A 216 28.29 22.58 14.09
N LEU A 217 27.48 23.52 14.55
CA LEU A 217 27.26 23.80 15.97
C LEU A 217 25.87 23.28 16.37
N ASN A 218 25.85 22.39 17.34
CA ASN A 218 24.60 21.86 17.90
C ASN A 218 24.21 22.71 19.10
N LEU A 219 22.94 23.11 19.17
CA LEU A 219 22.40 24.00 20.20
C LEU A 219 21.19 23.37 20.88
N ARG A 220 21.09 23.58 22.20
CA ARG A 220 19.91 23.31 23.02
C ARG A 220 19.41 24.62 23.62
N TYR A 221 18.11 24.84 23.56
CA TYR A 221 17.47 26.04 24.07
C TYR A 221 16.69 25.75 25.37
N ALA A 222 16.49 26.79 26.18
CA ALA A 222 15.68 26.72 27.40
C ALA A 222 14.20 26.54 27.07
N ASP A 223 13.72 27.22 26.02
CA ASP A 223 12.36 27.06 25.52
C ASP A 223 12.31 25.89 24.51
N PRO A 224 11.59 24.80 24.82
CA PRO A 224 11.47 23.64 23.95
C PRO A 224 10.76 23.94 22.62
N HIS A 225 10.06 25.08 22.51
CA HIS A 225 9.36 25.49 21.29
C HIS A 225 10.22 26.27 20.31
N VAL A 226 11.39 26.78 20.72
CA VAL A 226 12.32 27.51 19.84
C VAL A 226 12.79 26.65 18.66
N GLY A 227 12.89 25.33 18.85
CA GLY A 227 13.14 24.40 17.73
C GLY A 227 12.10 24.51 16.60
N THR A 228 10.85 24.89 16.88
CA THR A 228 9.80 25.00 15.85
C THR A 228 9.85 26.31 15.05
N SER A 229 10.47 27.37 15.58
CA SER A 229 10.58 28.68 14.90
C SER A 229 11.70 28.75 13.86
N PHE A 230 12.65 27.81 13.86
CA PHE A 230 13.80 27.78 12.95
C PHE A 230 13.60 26.85 11.74
N THR A 231 12.38 26.72 11.23
CA THR A 231 12.11 25.82 10.09
C THR A 231 12.76 26.38 8.81
N HIS A 232 13.95 25.88 8.46
CA HIS A 232 14.77 26.35 7.33
C HIS A 232 15.02 27.87 7.33
N LYS A 233 15.49 28.40 8.46
CA LYS A 233 15.87 29.82 8.56
C LYS A 233 17.32 29.98 8.11
N ARG A 234 17.57 30.87 7.15
CA ARG A 234 18.92 31.34 6.82
C ARG A 234 19.04 32.80 7.25
N GLU A 235 19.94 33.06 8.19
CA GLU A 235 20.11 34.39 8.79
C GLU A 235 21.60 34.61 9.03
N ASP A 236 22.10 35.79 8.65
CA ASP A 236 23.52 36.18 8.79
C ASP A 236 24.52 35.17 8.22
N GLY A 237 24.13 34.50 7.12
CA GLY A 237 24.97 33.49 6.48
C GLY A 237 25.03 32.15 7.23
N ILE A 238 24.16 31.93 8.21
CA ILE A 238 24.02 30.68 8.96
C ILE A 238 22.68 30.04 8.61
N GLU A 239 22.70 28.76 8.29
CA GLU A 239 21.53 27.93 8.11
C GLU A 239 21.19 27.22 9.42
N TYR A 240 19.95 27.37 9.86
CA TYR A 240 19.43 26.74 11.07
C TYR A 240 18.49 25.61 10.67
N THR A 241 18.85 24.40 11.07
CA THR A 241 18.00 23.21 10.89
C THR A 241 17.49 22.75 12.24
N SER A 242 16.18 22.78 12.41
CA SER A 242 15.54 22.31 13.63
C SER A 242 15.39 20.79 13.68
N TRP A 243 15.24 20.27 14.90
CA TRP A 243 14.94 18.85 15.10
C TRP A 243 13.64 18.41 14.41
N THR A 244 12.63 19.29 14.30
CA THR A 244 11.38 18.99 13.58
C THR A 244 11.61 18.90 12.09
N GLY A 245 12.43 19.78 11.51
CA GLY A 245 12.82 19.70 10.09
C GLY A 245 13.55 18.40 9.77
N ILE A 246 14.46 17.95 10.64
CA ILE A 246 15.16 16.67 10.50
C ILE A 246 14.18 15.50 10.64
N ALA A 247 13.26 15.55 11.61
CA ALA A 247 12.22 14.54 11.80
C ALA A 247 11.31 14.42 10.56
N GLU A 248 10.91 15.54 9.96
CA GLU A 248 10.12 15.59 8.73
C GLU A 248 10.89 15.05 7.53
N ALA A 249 12.17 15.41 7.38
CA ALA A 249 13.03 14.90 6.31
C ALA A 249 13.16 13.37 6.37
N ASN A 250 13.28 12.81 7.58
CA ASN A 250 13.25 11.37 7.85
C ASN A 250 11.86 10.78 7.60
N GLY A 251 10.79 11.50 7.97
CA GLY A 251 9.40 11.15 7.70
C GLY A 251 9.09 10.94 6.22
N ARG A 252 9.77 11.67 5.34
CA ARG A 252 9.62 11.53 3.89
C ARG A 252 10.01 10.13 3.39
N LEU A 253 10.85 9.37 4.10
CA LEU A 253 11.30 8.03 3.70
C LEU A 253 10.17 7.00 3.57
N VAL A 254 9.03 7.19 4.26
CA VAL A 254 7.91 6.23 4.26
C VAL A 254 6.66 6.80 3.56
N THR A 255 6.68 8.07 3.15
CA THR A 255 5.53 8.71 2.48
C THR A 255 5.07 7.96 1.24
N GLY A 256 6.00 7.46 0.41
CA GLY A 256 5.69 6.69 -0.79
C GLY A 256 4.93 5.40 -0.46
N ALA A 257 5.48 4.60 0.47
CA ALA A 257 4.85 3.39 0.98
C ALA A 257 3.46 3.65 1.58
N ARG A 258 3.33 4.72 2.38
CA ARG A 258 2.05 5.14 2.96
C ARG A 258 1.02 5.49 1.89
N LEU A 259 1.40 6.31 0.90
CA LEU A 259 0.49 6.68 -0.20
C LEU A 259 0.05 5.44 -0.98
N ALA A 260 0.98 4.54 -1.29
CA ALA A 260 0.66 3.28 -1.97
C ALA A 260 -0.34 2.43 -1.18
N LEU A 261 -0.17 2.31 0.15
CA LEU A 261 -1.08 1.56 1.02
C LEU A 261 -2.44 2.24 1.19
N LEU A 262 -2.49 3.57 1.32
CA LEU A 262 -3.77 4.29 1.43
C LEU A 262 -4.57 4.18 0.14
N VAL A 263 -3.96 4.45 -1.02
CA VAL A 263 -4.61 4.29 -2.32
C VAL A 263 -4.99 2.82 -2.55
N GLY A 264 -4.10 1.89 -2.21
CA GLY A 264 -4.36 0.45 -2.24
C GLY A 264 -5.56 0.06 -1.39
N SER A 265 -5.69 0.60 -0.18
CA SER A 265 -6.82 0.35 0.71
C SER A 265 -8.15 0.81 0.10
N TRP A 266 -8.20 1.98 -0.55
CA TRP A 266 -9.39 2.44 -1.26
C TRP A 266 -9.77 1.52 -2.42
N LEU A 267 -8.79 1.09 -3.22
CA LEU A 267 -9.01 0.14 -4.31
C LEU A 267 -9.51 -1.22 -3.81
N LEU A 268 -8.90 -1.75 -2.75
CA LEU A 268 -9.31 -3.00 -2.11
C LEU A 268 -10.68 -2.91 -1.47
N THR A 269 -11.03 -1.76 -0.88
CA THR A 269 -12.37 -1.48 -0.36
C THR A 269 -13.40 -1.51 -1.48
N ALA A 270 -13.14 -0.82 -2.60
CA ALA A 270 -14.03 -0.84 -3.75
C ALA A 270 -14.19 -2.26 -4.29
N LEU A 271 -13.09 -3.03 -4.36
CA LEU A 271 -13.08 -4.42 -4.81
C LEU A 271 -13.83 -5.35 -3.84
N ALA A 272 -13.74 -5.11 -2.53
CA ALA A 272 -14.50 -5.82 -1.51
C ALA A 272 -16.00 -5.56 -1.66
N VAL A 273 -16.42 -4.29 -1.85
CA VAL A 273 -17.82 -3.93 -2.08
C VAL A 273 -18.37 -4.61 -3.35
N VAL A 274 -17.58 -4.66 -4.43
CA VAL A 274 -17.96 -5.36 -5.67
C VAL A 274 -18.06 -6.88 -5.45
N GLY A 275 -17.12 -7.47 -4.71
CA GLY A 275 -17.15 -8.89 -4.36
C GLY A 275 -18.40 -9.26 -3.57
N VAL A 276 -18.73 -8.47 -2.56
CA VAL A 276 -19.97 -8.57 -1.80
C VAL A 276 -21.19 -8.44 -2.70
N ALA A 277 -21.22 -7.45 -3.61
CA ALA A 277 -22.32 -7.28 -4.54
C ALA A 277 -22.49 -8.49 -5.49
N ASN A 278 -21.40 -9.12 -5.93
CA ASN A 278 -21.43 -10.35 -6.74
C ASN A 278 -22.03 -11.53 -5.97
N ILE A 279 -21.58 -11.71 -4.73
CA ILE A 279 -22.08 -12.75 -3.82
C ILE A 279 -23.59 -12.57 -3.59
N VAL A 280 -24.00 -11.36 -3.22
CA VAL A 280 -25.41 -11.01 -2.98
C VAL A 280 -26.24 -11.20 -4.26
N ALA A 281 -25.71 -10.82 -5.42
CA ALA A 281 -26.41 -11.00 -6.70
C ALA A 281 -26.66 -12.48 -7.01
N GLY A 282 -25.72 -13.38 -6.68
CA GLY A 282 -25.89 -14.83 -6.79
C GLY A 282 -27.00 -15.39 -5.90
N ARG A 283 -27.29 -14.72 -4.77
CA ARG A 283 -28.28 -15.18 -3.78
C ARG A 283 -29.72 -14.80 -4.08
N ILE A 284 -29.98 -13.89 -5.01
CA ILE A 284 -31.30 -13.24 -5.17
C ILE A 284 -32.41 -14.27 -5.43
N ALA A 285 -32.16 -15.33 -6.18
CA ALA A 285 -33.16 -16.37 -6.45
C ALA A 285 -33.51 -17.19 -5.19
N ASP A 286 -32.50 -17.73 -4.50
CA ASP A 286 -32.70 -18.53 -3.29
C ASP A 286 -33.26 -17.70 -2.11
N GLN A 287 -32.87 -16.42 -2.01
CA GLN A 287 -33.35 -15.52 -0.97
C GLN A 287 -34.81 -15.12 -1.17
N ARG A 288 -35.29 -14.93 -2.40
CA ARG A 288 -36.70 -14.58 -2.66
C ARG A 288 -37.66 -15.62 -2.09
N ARG A 289 -37.39 -16.91 -2.33
CA ARG A 289 -38.22 -18.01 -1.81
C ARG A 289 -38.19 -18.06 -0.28
N ARG A 290 -37.00 -17.92 0.33
CA ARG A 290 -36.86 -17.87 1.80
C ARG A 290 -37.55 -16.67 2.44
N VAL A 291 -37.42 -15.49 1.85
CA VAL A 291 -38.09 -14.27 2.33
C VAL A 291 -39.60 -14.38 2.16
N GLY A 292 -40.08 -14.97 1.05
CA GLY A 292 -41.48 -15.31 0.85
C GLY A 292 -42.02 -16.26 1.93
N LEU A 293 -41.28 -17.32 2.25
CA LEU A 293 -41.63 -18.25 3.33
C LEU A 293 -41.63 -17.58 4.71
N LEU A 294 -40.67 -16.71 5.00
CA LEU A 294 -40.63 -15.95 6.26
C LEU A 294 -41.81 -14.97 6.37
N LYS A 295 -42.12 -14.24 5.29
CA LYS A 295 -43.29 -13.35 5.22
C LYS A 295 -44.60 -14.12 5.36
N ALA A 296 -44.71 -15.32 4.77
CA ALA A 296 -45.90 -16.17 4.86
C ALA A 296 -46.19 -16.68 6.29
N VAL A 297 -45.15 -16.84 7.12
CA VAL A 297 -45.27 -17.22 8.54
C VAL A 297 -45.44 -15.97 9.45
N GLY A 298 -45.54 -14.77 8.88
CA GLY A 298 -45.81 -13.52 9.60
C GLY A 298 -44.56 -12.70 9.97
N ALA A 299 -43.37 -13.04 9.46
CA ALA A 299 -42.18 -12.21 9.68
C ALA A 299 -42.25 -10.93 8.85
N GLY A 300 -42.33 -9.77 9.53
CA GLY A 300 -42.30 -8.47 8.87
C GLY A 300 -40.96 -8.18 8.17
N PRO A 301 -40.94 -7.27 7.15
CA PRO A 301 -39.72 -6.92 6.41
C PRO A 301 -38.59 -6.39 7.31
N ALA A 302 -38.92 -5.73 8.43
CA ALA A 302 -37.94 -5.30 9.44
C ALA A 302 -37.22 -6.47 10.12
N MET A 303 -37.90 -7.60 10.34
CA MET A 303 -37.28 -8.79 10.96
C MET A 303 -36.30 -9.48 10.00
N VAL A 304 -36.64 -9.54 8.71
CA VAL A 304 -35.74 -10.05 7.68
C VAL A 304 -34.51 -9.14 7.54
N ALA A 305 -34.73 -7.83 7.52
CA ALA A 305 -33.65 -6.85 7.42
C ALA A 305 -32.68 -6.93 8.62
N THR A 306 -33.22 -7.05 9.84
CA THR A 306 -32.39 -7.14 11.06
C THR A 306 -31.56 -8.42 11.12
N VAL A 307 -32.11 -9.57 10.70
CA VAL A 307 -31.34 -10.83 10.64
C VAL A 307 -30.18 -10.72 9.65
N HIS A 308 -30.44 -10.21 8.44
CA HIS A 308 -29.39 -10.04 7.42
C HIS A 308 -28.35 -9.00 7.84
N LEU A 309 -28.77 -7.88 8.44
CA LEU A 309 -27.86 -6.87 8.93
C LEU A 309 -26.97 -7.45 10.04
N ALA A 310 -27.55 -8.14 11.02
CA ALA A 310 -26.80 -8.77 12.09
C ALA A 310 -25.78 -9.80 11.56
N GLU A 311 -26.15 -10.62 10.58
CA GLU A 311 -25.24 -11.59 9.95
C GLU A 311 -23.98 -10.88 9.38
N HIS A 312 -24.17 -9.83 8.59
CA HIS A 312 -23.04 -9.14 7.94
C HIS A 312 -22.26 -8.26 8.93
N LEU A 313 -22.90 -7.70 9.95
CA LEU A 313 -22.20 -6.97 11.01
C LEU A 313 -21.28 -7.88 11.82
N VAL A 314 -21.71 -9.10 12.16
CA VAL A 314 -20.85 -10.08 12.86
C VAL A 314 -19.64 -10.43 11.99
N VAL A 315 -19.85 -10.69 10.69
CA VAL A 315 -18.74 -10.98 9.78
C VAL A 315 -17.83 -9.75 9.60
N GLY A 316 -18.40 -8.55 9.52
CA GLY A 316 -17.66 -7.29 9.44
C GLY A 316 -16.79 -7.04 10.68
N LEU A 317 -17.31 -7.28 11.88
CA LEU A 317 -16.56 -7.16 13.13
C LEU A 317 -15.45 -8.21 13.23
N ALA A 318 -15.74 -9.47 12.87
CA ALA A 318 -14.73 -10.52 12.81
C ALA A 318 -13.61 -10.15 11.82
N ALA A 319 -13.99 -9.66 10.64
CA ALA A 319 -13.07 -9.21 9.60
C ALA A 319 -12.26 -7.97 10.01
N ALA A 320 -12.85 -7.06 10.80
CA ALA A 320 -12.13 -5.93 11.37
C ALA A 320 -11.05 -6.42 12.33
N GLY A 321 -11.38 -7.37 13.21
CA GLY A 321 -10.42 -7.97 14.15
C GLY A 321 -9.28 -8.69 13.41
N THR A 322 -9.60 -9.54 12.44
CA THR A 322 -8.57 -10.25 11.66
C THR A 322 -7.77 -9.30 10.76
N GLY A 323 -8.39 -8.28 10.18
CA GLY A 323 -7.73 -7.26 9.39
C GLY A 323 -6.77 -6.40 10.22
N LEU A 324 -7.20 -5.94 11.39
CA LEU A 324 -6.35 -5.19 12.33
C LEU A 324 -5.16 -6.04 12.80
N ALA A 325 -5.40 -7.31 13.17
CA ALA A 325 -4.36 -8.23 13.58
C ALA A 325 -3.37 -8.51 12.44
N ALA A 326 -3.86 -8.81 11.23
CA ALA A 326 -3.02 -9.03 10.06
C ALA A 326 -2.20 -7.79 9.69
N GLY A 327 -2.80 -6.60 9.73
CA GLY A 327 -2.11 -5.34 9.49
C GLY A 327 -1.02 -5.06 10.54
N TRP A 328 -1.31 -5.33 11.81
CA TRP A 328 -0.32 -5.19 12.89
C TRP A 328 0.84 -6.18 12.77
N LEU A 329 0.56 -7.45 12.46
CA LEU A 329 1.58 -8.48 12.27
C LEU A 329 2.41 -8.28 11.00
N ALA A 330 1.84 -7.64 9.97
CA ALA A 330 2.56 -7.29 8.74
C ALA A 330 3.37 -5.98 8.87
N ALA A 331 3.08 -5.15 9.87
CA ALA A 331 3.73 -3.85 10.04
C ALA A 331 5.27 -3.96 10.19
N PRO A 332 5.86 -4.89 10.96
CA PRO A 332 7.31 -5.03 11.09
C PRO A 332 8.02 -5.20 9.75
N ALA A 333 7.44 -5.98 8.82
CA ALA A 333 8.03 -6.24 7.51
C ALA A 333 8.17 -4.96 6.64
N LEU A 334 7.38 -3.92 6.94
CA LEU A 334 7.40 -2.62 6.26
C LEU A 334 8.06 -1.51 7.10
N THR A 335 8.19 -1.72 8.41
CA THR A 335 8.63 -0.71 9.38
C THR A 335 9.98 -0.98 9.98
N ASP A 336 10.62 -2.13 9.70
CA ASP A 336 11.96 -2.43 10.20
C ASP A 336 12.88 -1.22 9.94
N PRO A 337 13.27 -0.50 11.02
CA PRO A 337 14.01 0.74 10.90
C PRO A 337 15.46 0.51 10.50
N GLY A 338 15.83 -0.73 10.16
CA GLY A 338 17.13 -1.31 9.79
C GLY A 338 17.94 -0.63 8.68
N ALA A 339 17.93 0.69 8.64
CA ALA A 339 18.98 1.47 8.02
C ALA A 339 19.44 2.57 8.98
N GLY A 340 18.62 3.47 9.53
CA GLY A 340 19.19 4.72 10.12
C GLY A 340 18.69 5.21 11.47
N LEU A 341 17.70 4.55 12.09
CA LEU A 341 17.14 4.98 13.38
C LEU A 341 17.09 3.81 14.36
N LEU A 342 17.15 4.11 15.66
CA LEU A 342 17.01 3.08 16.69
C LEU A 342 15.64 2.43 16.62
N GLY A 343 15.63 1.11 16.47
CA GLY A 343 14.41 0.34 16.29
C GLY A 343 13.57 0.16 17.54
N ALA A 344 12.29 -0.08 17.33
CA ALA A 344 11.40 -0.57 18.37
C ALA A 344 11.60 -2.07 18.55
N THR A 345 11.89 -2.53 19.76
CA THR A 345 11.68 -3.93 20.14
C THR A 345 10.17 -4.19 20.16
N GLY A 346 9.62 -4.68 19.05
CA GLY A 346 8.20 -4.93 18.87
C GLY A 346 7.40 -3.74 18.32
N THR A 347 6.45 -4.01 17.43
CA THR A 347 5.49 -3.01 16.94
C THR A 347 4.43 -2.77 18.01
N PRO A 348 4.21 -1.53 18.46
CA PRO A 348 3.11 -1.24 19.37
C PRO A 348 1.78 -1.65 18.72
N PRO A 349 0.77 -2.05 19.51
CA PRO A 349 -0.55 -2.38 18.98
C PRO A 349 -1.11 -1.20 18.18
N PRO A 350 -2.00 -1.45 17.20
CA PRO A 350 -2.56 -0.40 16.37
C PRO A 350 -3.20 0.69 17.24
N GLY A 351 -2.83 1.95 16.99
CA GLY A 351 -3.37 3.08 17.73
C GLY A 351 -4.89 3.20 17.59
N LEU A 352 -5.53 3.91 18.54
CA LEU A 352 -6.99 4.07 18.57
C LEU A 352 -7.56 4.54 17.23
N ARG A 353 -6.87 5.44 16.52
CA ARG A 353 -7.26 5.92 15.19
C ARG A 353 -7.35 4.78 14.16
N ALA A 354 -6.38 3.87 14.14
CA ALA A 354 -6.38 2.73 13.23
C ALA A 354 -7.48 1.73 13.58
N VAL A 355 -7.71 1.47 14.86
CA VAL A 355 -8.81 0.61 15.34
C VAL A 355 -10.17 1.19 14.95
N VAL A 356 -10.41 2.46 15.22
CA VAL A 356 -11.68 3.13 14.87
C VAL A 356 -11.88 3.19 13.36
N ALA A 357 -10.86 3.58 12.58
CA ALA A 357 -10.97 3.65 11.14
C ALA A 357 -11.16 2.27 10.49
N GLY A 358 -10.43 1.25 10.96
CA GLY A 358 -10.52 -0.11 10.46
C GLY A 358 -11.87 -0.78 10.76
N THR A 359 -12.39 -0.60 11.97
CA THR A 359 -13.72 -1.07 12.37
C THR A 359 -14.82 -0.32 11.62
N ALA A 360 -14.76 1.01 11.54
CA ALA A 360 -15.71 1.81 10.76
C ALA A 360 -15.74 1.41 9.28
N LEU A 361 -14.59 1.19 8.66
CA LEU A 361 -14.49 0.71 7.28
C LEU A 361 -15.17 -0.65 7.11
N ALA A 362 -14.87 -1.61 8.00
CA ALA A 362 -15.45 -2.94 7.93
C ALA A 362 -16.98 -2.93 8.10
N LEU A 363 -17.48 -2.12 9.04
CA LEU A 363 -18.90 -1.91 9.26
C LEU A 363 -19.57 -1.21 8.07
N ALA A 364 -18.89 -0.24 7.43
CA ALA A 364 -19.39 0.41 6.23
C ALA A 364 -19.51 -0.57 5.05
N ILE A 365 -18.52 -1.44 4.84
CA ILE A 365 -18.57 -2.48 3.80
C ILE A 365 -19.70 -3.49 4.12
N ALA A 366 -19.84 -3.92 5.38
CA ALA A 366 -20.91 -4.80 5.82
C ALA A 366 -22.30 -4.16 5.67
N ALA A 367 -22.45 -2.88 6.00
CA ALA A 367 -23.70 -2.14 5.80
C ALA A 367 -24.03 -2.03 4.32
N ALA A 368 -23.05 -1.68 3.47
CA ALA A 368 -23.21 -1.64 2.02
C ALA A 368 -23.64 -3.00 1.45
N ALA A 369 -23.13 -4.11 2.00
CA ALA A 369 -23.56 -5.47 1.66
C ALA A 369 -25.06 -5.70 1.85
N THR A 370 -25.60 -5.14 2.94
CA THR A 370 -26.97 -5.37 3.38
C THR A 370 -27.98 -4.44 2.72
N LEU A 371 -27.53 -3.30 2.20
CA LEU A 371 -28.40 -2.26 1.64
C LEU A 371 -29.27 -2.79 0.48
N ALA A 372 -28.67 -3.49 -0.49
CA ALA A 372 -29.39 -4.00 -1.65
C ALA A 372 -30.42 -5.11 -1.32
N PRO A 373 -30.10 -6.12 -0.48
CA PRO A 373 -31.08 -7.10 0.01
C PRO A 373 -32.23 -6.47 0.81
N VAL A 374 -31.93 -5.54 1.72
CA VAL A 374 -32.92 -4.92 2.62
C VAL A 374 -33.92 -4.08 1.84
N LEU A 375 -33.42 -3.19 0.96
CA LEU A 375 -34.28 -2.34 0.12
C LEU A 375 -35.21 -3.18 -0.77
N ARG A 376 -34.73 -4.32 -1.27
CA ARG A 376 -35.57 -5.25 -2.04
C ARG A 376 -36.57 -6.00 -1.17
N ALA A 377 -36.17 -6.49 -0.01
CA ALA A 377 -37.08 -7.18 0.91
C ALA A 377 -38.24 -6.26 1.34
N ALA A 378 -37.97 -4.96 1.48
CA ALA A 378 -38.96 -3.94 1.77
C ALA A 378 -39.91 -3.64 0.59
N THR A 379 -39.43 -3.72 -0.66
CA THR A 379 -40.17 -3.31 -1.86
C THR A 379 -40.79 -4.45 -2.67
N THR A 380 -40.43 -5.71 -2.40
CA THR A 380 -40.96 -6.85 -3.18
C THR A 380 -42.26 -7.37 -2.58
N ASP A 381 -43.35 -7.26 -3.34
CA ASP A 381 -44.65 -7.85 -3.02
C ASP A 381 -44.58 -9.37 -2.93
N THR A 382 -45.27 -9.93 -1.93
CA THR A 382 -45.34 -11.37 -1.63
C THR A 382 -45.78 -12.18 -2.85
N VAL A 383 -46.70 -11.64 -3.65
CA VAL A 383 -47.23 -12.29 -4.86
C VAL A 383 -46.19 -12.34 -5.97
N HIS A 384 -45.44 -11.26 -6.21
CA HIS A 384 -44.34 -11.26 -7.20
C HIS A 384 -43.14 -12.10 -6.76
N ALA A 385 -42.92 -12.27 -5.45
CA ALA A 385 -41.86 -13.13 -4.92
C ALA A 385 -42.18 -14.63 -5.07
N LEU A 386 -43.47 -15.00 -5.15
CA LEU A 386 -43.94 -16.37 -5.35
C LEU A 386 -44.20 -16.72 -6.82
N ALA A 387 -44.60 -15.74 -7.64
CA ALA A 387 -45.07 -15.99 -9.01
C ALA A 387 -43.97 -16.22 -10.06
N ASP A 388 -42.69 -16.00 -9.74
CA ASP A 388 -41.49 -16.19 -10.60
C ASP A 388 -41.70 -16.02 -12.13
N ALA A 389 -42.51 -15.03 -12.53
CA ALA A 389 -42.95 -14.92 -13.92
C ALA A 389 -41.77 -14.53 -14.81
N ALA A 390 -41.37 -15.45 -15.69
CA ALA A 390 -40.33 -15.24 -16.68
C ALA A 390 -40.73 -14.08 -17.60
N THR A 391 -40.04 -12.94 -17.48
CA THR A 391 -40.30 -11.78 -18.35
C THR A 391 -39.93 -12.14 -19.80
N PRO A 392 -40.88 -12.05 -20.76
CA PRO A 392 -40.60 -12.45 -22.13
C PRO A 392 -39.58 -11.49 -22.77
N PRO A 393 -38.63 -12.00 -23.58
CA PRO A 393 -37.62 -11.17 -24.19
C PRO A 393 -38.26 -10.19 -25.19
N ARG A 394 -38.01 -8.89 -25.02
CA ARG A 394 -38.39 -7.85 -26.01
C ARG A 394 -37.67 -8.13 -27.35
N ARG A 395 -38.41 -8.63 -28.34
CA ARG A 395 -37.95 -8.85 -29.72
C ARG A 395 -37.98 -7.52 -30.47
N ARG A 396 -36.81 -7.00 -30.88
CA ARG A 396 -36.68 -5.89 -31.84
C ARG A 396 -36.03 -6.41 -33.11
N GLY A 397 -36.55 -6.04 -34.28
CA GLY A 397 -36.14 -6.58 -35.59
C GLY A 397 -34.64 -6.47 -35.90
N TRP A 398 -34.01 -5.34 -35.54
CA TRP A 398 -32.56 -5.14 -35.77
C TRP A 398 -31.67 -6.13 -34.98
N ARG A 399 -32.13 -6.61 -33.80
CA ARG A 399 -31.40 -7.62 -33.01
C ARG A 399 -31.43 -9.00 -33.66
N VAL A 400 -32.46 -9.30 -34.45
CA VAL A 400 -32.59 -10.56 -35.19
C VAL A 400 -31.65 -10.55 -36.39
N TRP A 401 -31.57 -9.43 -37.11
CA TRP A 401 -30.62 -9.24 -38.21
C TRP A 401 -29.16 -9.35 -37.75
N LEU A 402 -28.79 -8.64 -36.67
CA LEU A 402 -27.44 -8.73 -36.09
C LEU A 402 -27.11 -10.17 -35.64
N SER A 403 -28.12 -10.92 -35.19
CA SER A 403 -27.91 -12.28 -34.72
C SER A 403 -27.60 -13.31 -35.80
N ARG A 404 -27.87 -13.01 -37.09
CA ARG A 404 -27.58 -13.93 -38.20
C ARG A 404 -26.13 -13.87 -38.69
N ARG A 405 -25.40 -12.79 -38.38
CA ARG A 405 -24.02 -12.58 -38.84
C ARG A 405 -22.93 -12.97 -37.84
N MET A 406 -23.30 -13.33 -36.61
CA MET A 406 -22.33 -13.61 -35.54
C MET A 406 -22.13 -15.11 -35.32
N PRO A 407 -20.89 -15.57 -35.01
CA PRO A 407 -20.63 -16.94 -34.56
C PRO A 407 -21.51 -17.33 -33.37
N THR A 408 -21.90 -18.60 -33.28
CA THR A 408 -22.79 -19.13 -32.24
C THR A 408 -22.31 -18.82 -30.82
N ALA A 409 -21.00 -18.93 -30.57
CA ALA A 409 -20.40 -18.58 -29.28
C ALA A 409 -20.60 -17.08 -28.93
N LEU A 410 -20.38 -16.18 -29.88
CA LEU A 410 -20.56 -14.73 -29.67
C LEU A 410 -22.02 -14.40 -29.36
N LEU A 411 -22.96 -15.04 -30.05
CA LEU A 411 -24.40 -14.88 -29.79
C LEU A 411 -24.79 -15.33 -28.40
N ILE A 412 -24.28 -16.48 -27.93
CA ILE A 412 -24.52 -16.97 -26.57
C ILE A 412 -24.01 -15.93 -25.56
N GLY A 413 -22.77 -15.45 -25.72
CA GLY A 413 -22.18 -14.49 -24.80
C GLY A 413 -22.95 -13.16 -24.73
N VAL A 414 -23.30 -12.59 -25.89
CA VAL A 414 -24.10 -11.35 -25.98
C VAL A 414 -25.48 -11.54 -25.34
N ARG A 415 -26.15 -12.68 -25.58
CA ARG A 415 -27.48 -12.96 -25.01
C ARG A 415 -27.43 -13.14 -23.49
N VAL A 416 -26.39 -13.79 -22.95
CA VAL A 416 -26.20 -13.94 -21.50
C VAL A 416 -26.07 -12.56 -20.84
N ASN A 417 -25.22 -11.68 -21.40
CA ASN A 417 -25.06 -10.32 -20.89
C ASN A 417 -26.31 -9.45 -21.04
N ALA A 418 -27.00 -9.53 -22.18
CA ALA A 418 -28.20 -8.74 -22.44
C ALA A 418 -29.37 -9.11 -21.51
N ARG A 419 -29.47 -10.37 -21.07
CA ARG A 419 -30.50 -10.82 -20.13
C ARG A 419 -30.22 -10.40 -18.68
N ARG A 420 -28.95 -10.17 -18.33
CA ARG A 420 -28.53 -9.87 -16.95
C ARG A 420 -27.49 -8.72 -16.94
N PRO A 421 -27.86 -7.49 -17.36
CA PRO A 421 -26.91 -6.38 -17.51
C PRO A 421 -26.21 -6.01 -16.20
N ARG A 422 -26.87 -6.22 -15.04
CA ARG A 422 -26.27 -5.98 -13.73
C ARG A 422 -25.02 -6.83 -13.49
N ARG A 423 -25.00 -8.10 -13.92
CA ARG A 423 -23.83 -8.98 -13.76
C ARG A 423 -22.69 -8.58 -14.67
N ALA A 424 -23.00 -8.25 -15.93
CA ALA A 424 -22.00 -7.74 -16.86
C ALA A 424 -21.32 -6.46 -16.31
N ARG A 425 -22.09 -5.54 -15.72
CA ARG A 425 -21.53 -4.35 -15.06
C ARG A 425 -20.61 -4.70 -13.88
N LEU A 426 -20.96 -5.68 -13.04
CA LEU A 426 -20.11 -6.07 -11.91
C LEU A 426 -18.78 -6.68 -12.36
N VAL A 427 -18.79 -7.50 -13.43
CA VAL A 427 -17.55 -8.00 -14.06
C VAL A 427 -16.72 -6.84 -14.59
N MET A 428 -17.35 -5.92 -15.33
CA MET A 428 -16.68 -4.74 -15.87
C MET A 428 -16.04 -3.89 -14.78
N VAL A 429 -16.77 -3.59 -13.69
CA VAL A 429 -16.28 -2.78 -12.57
C VAL A 429 -15.18 -3.52 -11.79
N ASN A 430 -15.31 -4.83 -11.58
CA ASN A 430 -14.24 -5.62 -10.96
C ASN A 430 -12.94 -5.55 -11.77
N THR A 431 -13.04 -5.79 -13.07
CA THR A 431 -11.90 -5.74 -13.98
C THR A 431 -11.32 -4.33 -14.06
N LEU A 432 -12.18 -3.30 -14.13
CA LEU A 432 -11.80 -1.88 -14.08
C LEU A 432 -10.97 -1.56 -12.84
N ILE A 433 -11.48 -1.85 -11.64
CA ILE A 433 -10.76 -1.55 -10.39
C ILE A 433 -9.42 -2.29 -10.34
N THR A 434 -9.42 -3.55 -10.77
CA THR A 434 -8.22 -4.39 -10.78
C THR A 434 -7.15 -3.82 -11.72
N THR A 435 -7.53 -3.47 -12.96
CA THR A 435 -6.58 -2.92 -13.93
C THR A 435 -6.16 -1.49 -13.62
N THR A 436 -7.05 -0.66 -13.04
CA THR A 436 -6.69 0.67 -12.50
C THR A 436 -5.60 0.55 -11.45
N GLY A 437 -5.77 -0.35 -10.47
CA GLY A 437 -4.77 -0.57 -9.43
C GLY A 437 -3.46 -1.10 -9.98
N LEU A 438 -3.50 -2.11 -10.84
CA LEU A 438 -2.30 -2.68 -11.45
C LEU A 438 -1.55 -1.68 -12.34
N ALA A 439 -2.24 -0.93 -13.19
CA ALA A 439 -1.60 0.07 -14.04
C ALA A 439 -0.96 1.19 -13.21
N ALA A 440 -1.65 1.68 -12.17
CA ALA A 440 -1.08 2.69 -11.26
C ALA A 440 0.17 2.18 -10.53
N LEU A 441 0.14 0.94 -10.06
CA LEU A 441 1.26 0.34 -9.34
C LEU A 441 2.42 -0.02 -10.29
N LEU A 442 2.15 -0.43 -11.53
CA LEU A 442 3.19 -0.65 -12.54
C LEU A 442 3.91 0.66 -12.92
N MET A 443 3.16 1.78 -13.01
CA MET A 443 3.75 3.11 -13.20
C MET A 443 4.73 3.45 -12.08
N GLY A 444 4.31 3.28 -10.82
CA GLY A 444 5.20 3.55 -9.70
C GLY A 444 6.41 2.61 -9.64
N LEU A 445 6.27 1.34 -10.04
CA LEU A 445 7.38 0.36 -10.06
C LEU A 445 8.47 0.71 -11.08
N ARG A 446 8.14 1.47 -12.14
CA ARG A 446 9.10 1.81 -13.20
C ARG A 446 9.99 3.01 -12.88
N GLN A 447 9.61 3.85 -11.92
CA GLN A 447 10.34 5.08 -11.61
C GLN A 447 11.83 4.84 -11.39
N ASP A 448 12.66 5.83 -11.73
CA ASP A 448 14.08 5.75 -11.42
C ASP A 448 14.27 5.94 -9.92
N ARG A 449 14.99 5.01 -9.32
CA ARG A 449 15.11 4.89 -7.85
C ARG A 449 16.56 4.84 -7.42
N GLN A 450 17.45 5.20 -8.32
CA GLN A 450 18.85 5.43 -8.07
C GLN A 450 19.07 6.88 -7.66
N ILE A 451 19.92 7.07 -6.67
CA ILE A 451 20.41 8.39 -6.28
C ILE A 451 21.85 8.48 -6.74
N GLY A 452 22.15 9.52 -7.52
CA GLY A 452 23.51 9.88 -7.86
C GLY A 452 24.21 10.45 -6.63
N LEU A 453 25.27 9.79 -6.17
CA LEU A 453 26.13 10.27 -5.09
C LEU A 453 27.46 10.80 -5.67
N GLY A 454 27.39 11.58 -6.75
CA GLY A 454 28.54 12.20 -7.43
C GLY A 454 29.44 11.26 -8.24
N GLY A 455 29.60 9.99 -7.85
CA GLY A 455 30.47 9.02 -8.54
C GLY A 455 29.87 7.62 -8.76
N ALA A 456 28.78 7.29 -8.07
CA ALA A 456 28.05 6.04 -8.25
C ALA A 456 26.55 6.25 -8.00
N GLU A 457 25.75 5.42 -8.65
CA GLU A 457 24.31 5.34 -8.44
C GLU A 457 23.99 4.24 -7.43
N LEU A 458 23.45 4.62 -6.26
CA LEU A 458 23.01 3.68 -5.23
C LEU A 458 21.48 3.59 -5.19
N ALA A 459 20.99 2.43 -4.75
CA ALA A 459 19.57 2.25 -4.48
C ALA A 459 19.11 3.20 -3.37
N ASN A 460 18.03 3.92 -3.62
CA ASN A 460 17.41 4.80 -2.64
C ASN A 460 16.71 3.97 -1.55
N PRO A 461 17.05 4.11 -0.26
CA PRO A 461 16.42 3.36 0.81
C PRO A 461 14.91 3.70 0.99
N ARG A 462 14.48 4.91 0.58
CA ARG A 462 13.05 5.30 0.52
C ARG A 462 12.22 4.36 -0.37
N ASP A 463 12.87 3.85 -1.40
CA ASP A 463 12.22 3.18 -2.50
C ASP A 463 12.02 1.69 -2.22
N ALA A 464 12.91 1.05 -1.46
CA ALA A 464 12.74 -0.33 -1.04
C ALA A 464 11.41 -0.55 -0.29
N ARG A 465 11.10 0.33 0.68
CA ARG A 465 9.85 0.28 1.45
C ARG A 465 8.63 0.56 0.57
N THR A 466 8.75 1.54 -0.33
CA THR A 466 7.69 1.87 -1.27
C THR A 466 7.40 0.70 -2.20
N ILE A 467 8.43 0.02 -2.71
CA ILE A 467 8.31 -1.21 -3.52
C ILE A 467 7.61 -2.31 -2.75
N GLN A 468 8.06 -2.62 -1.52
CA GLN A 468 7.45 -3.67 -0.70
C GLN A 468 5.96 -3.41 -0.47
N ALA A 469 5.60 -2.16 -0.13
CA ALA A 469 4.21 -1.75 0.02
C ALA A 469 3.41 -1.92 -1.27
N MET A 470 3.97 -1.50 -2.42
CA MET A 470 3.32 -1.64 -3.72
C MET A 470 3.14 -3.10 -4.11
N LEU A 471 4.15 -3.95 -3.93
CA LEU A 471 4.09 -5.38 -4.22
C LEU A 471 3.07 -6.09 -3.34
N LEU A 472 2.98 -5.72 -2.06
CA LEU A 472 1.95 -6.21 -1.15
C LEU A 472 0.56 -5.85 -1.66
N VAL A 473 0.33 -4.57 -2.02
CA VAL A 473 -0.96 -4.14 -2.58
C VAL A 473 -1.28 -4.86 -3.89
N ILE A 474 -0.31 -5.01 -4.80
CA ILE A 474 -0.46 -5.78 -6.05
C ILE A 474 -0.91 -7.20 -5.74
N GLY A 475 -0.22 -7.89 -4.83
CA GLY A 475 -0.51 -9.28 -4.48
C GLY A 475 -1.94 -9.43 -3.93
N VAL A 476 -2.33 -8.57 -2.99
CA VAL A 476 -3.66 -8.59 -2.37
C VAL A 476 -4.75 -8.23 -3.39
N LEU A 477 -4.50 -7.24 -4.24
CA LEU A 477 -5.44 -6.78 -5.28
C LEU A 477 -5.65 -7.86 -6.35
N CYS A 478 -4.59 -8.54 -6.78
CA CYS A 478 -4.66 -9.70 -7.66
C CYS A 478 -5.47 -10.83 -7.01
N ALA A 479 -5.16 -11.20 -5.77
CA ALA A 479 -5.86 -12.28 -5.07
C ALA A 479 -7.37 -11.99 -4.96
N LEU A 480 -7.74 -10.79 -4.52
CA LEU A 480 -9.14 -10.40 -4.36
C LEU A 480 -9.85 -10.26 -5.71
N GLY A 481 -9.18 -9.74 -6.74
CA GLY A 481 -9.73 -9.63 -8.10
C GLY A 481 -10.00 -11.00 -8.71
N LEU A 482 -9.13 -11.97 -8.46
CA LEU A 482 -9.23 -13.35 -8.92
C LEU A 482 -10.36 -14.10 -8.19
N VAL A 483 -10.46 -13.94 -6.87
CA VAL A 483 -11.59 -14.44 -6.07
C VAL A 483 -12.92 -13.90 -6.61
N ASN A 484 -13.01 -12.59 -6.83
CA ASN A 484 -14.22 -11.97 -7.37
C ASN A 484 -14.56 -12.49 -8.76
N ALA A 485 -13.55 -12.69 -9.61
CA ALA A 485 -13.73 -13.28 -10.94
C ALA A 485 -14.28 -14.71 -10.83
N VAL A 486 -13.72 -15.57 -9.97
CA VAL A 486 -14.20 -16.94 -9.74
C VAL A 486 -15.66 -16.94 -9.28
N VAL A 487 -16.01 -16.11 -8.29
CA VAL A 487 -17.39 -16.03 -7.78
C VAL A 487 -18.34 -15.55 -8.89
N SER A 488 -17.93 -14.54 -9.64
CA SER A 488 -18.73 -13.99 -10.74
C SER A 488 -18.93 -15.00 -11.87
N THR A 489 -17.87 -15.72 -12.29
CA THR A 489 -17.95 -16.73 -13.35
C THR A 489 -18.79 -17.91 -12.92
N TRP A 490 -18.60 -18.41 -11.70
CA TRP A 490 -19.38 -19.51 -11.15
C TRP A 490 -20.87 -19.16 -11.13
N THR A 491 -21.22 -18.01 -10.55
CA THR A 491 -22.63 -17.59 -10.45
C THR A 491 -23.24 -17.28 -11.82
N ALA A 492 -22.47 -16.75 -12.78
CA ALA A 492 -22.94 -16.55 -14.15
C ALA A 492 -23.24 -17.88 -14.85
N VAL A 493 -22.42 -18.91 -14.65
CA VAL A 493 -22.69 -20.26 -15.18
C VAL A 493 -23.93 -20.86 -14.55
N LEU A 494 -24.10 -20.74 -13.22
CA LEU A 494 -25.30 -21.22 -12.52
C LEU A 494 -26.58 -20.61 -13.11
N ASP A 495 -26.60 -19.28 -13.31
CA ASP A 495 -27.74 -18.56 -13.88
C ASP A 495 -28.01 -18.94 -15.35
N ALA A 496 -26.96 -19.28 -16.10
CA ALA A 496 -27.07 -19.61 -17.52
C ALA A 496 -27.38 -21.09 -17.77
N ARG A 497 -27.45 -21.96 -16.73
CA ARG A 497 -27.65 -23.41 -16.88
C ARG A 497 -28.83 -23.77 -17.78
N HIS A 498 -30.02 -23.25 -17.48
CA HIS A 498 -31.21 -23.55 -18.26
C HIS A 498 -31.14 -23.02 -19.71
N PRO A 499 -30.79 -21.73 -19.96
CA PRO A 499 -30.55 -21.24 -21.32
C PRO A 499 -29.50 -22.04 -22.12
N LEU A 500 -28.42 -22.48 -21.47
CA LEU A 500 -27.37 -23.27 -22.12
C LEU A 500 -27.83 -24.70 -22.40
N ALA A 501 -28.64 -25.30 -21.52
CA ALA A 501 -29.27 -26.60 -21.77
C ALA A 501 -30.18 -26.55 -23.01
N VAL A 502 -31.02 -25.52 -23.12
CA VAL A 502 -31.87 -25.28 -24.30
C VAL A 502 -31.03 -25.03 -25.56
N ALA A 503 -29.91 -24.30 -25.47
CA ALA A 503 -29.02 -24.12 -26.61
C ALA A 503 -28.43 -25.47 -27.09
N ARG A 504 -28.07 -26.36 -26.15
CA ARG A 504 -27.55 -27.70 -26.47
C ARG A 504 -28.60 -28.61 -27.09
N THR A 505 -29.87 -28.55 -26.65
CA THR A 505 -30.95 -29.31 -27.31
C THR A 505 -31.20 -28.84 -28.74
N LEU A 506 -30.91 -27.57 -29.03
CA LEU A 506 -31.03 -26.98 -30.38
C LEU A 506 -29.75 -27.17 -31.24
N GLY A 507 -28.80 -28.00 -30.80
CA GLY A 507 -27.62 -28.38 -31.59
C GLY A 507 -26.32 -27.65 -31.25
N ALA A 508 -26.28 -26.80 -30.21
CA ALA A 508 -25.02 -26.16 -29.80
C ALA A 508 -24.04 -27.17 -29.19
N THR A 509 -22.79 -27.18 -29.67
CA THR A 509 -21.77 -28.10 -29.14
C THR A 509 -21.30 -27.66 -27.74
N PRO A 510 -20.80 -28.59 -26.90
CA PRO A 510 -20.17 -28.25 -25.62
C PRO A 510 -19.08 -27.18 -25.72
N ALA A 511 -18.28 -27.22 -26.80
CA ALA A 511 -17.24 -26.23 -27.08
C ALA A 511 -17.82 -24.83 -27.39
N GLN A 512 -18.93 -24.75 -28.13
CA GLN A 512 -19.61 -23.48 -28.40
C GLN A 512 -20.21 -22.87 -27.13
N VAL A 513 -20.68 -23.71 -26.19
CA VAL A 513 -21.21 -23.28 -24.88
C VAL A 513 -20.10 -22.72 -23.99
N THR A 514 -18.95 -23.40 -23.89
CA THR A 514 -17.80 -22.90 -23.12
C THR A 514 -17.22 -21.63 -23.73
N MET A 515 -17.02 -21.58 -25.05
CA MET A 515 -16.59 -20.36 -25.74
C MET A 515 -17.62 -19.23 -25.54
N GLY A 516 -18.91 -19.53 -25.61
CA GLY A 516 -19.95 -18.53 -25.39
C GLY A 516 -19.95 -17.95 -23.97
N MET A 517 -19.65 -18.77 -22.96
CA MET A 517 -19.47 -18.31 -21.58
C MET A 517 -18.18 -17.51 -21.39
N ALA A 518 -17.08 -17.91 -22.05
CA ALA A 518 -15.86 -17.11 -22.06
C ALA A 518 -16.10 -15.74 -22.67
N VAL A 519 -16.81 -15.67 -23.81
CA VAL A 519 -17.22 -14.41 -24.44
C VAL A 519 -18.13 -13.58 -23.54
N ALA A 520 -19.06 -14.21 -22.81
CA ALA A 520 -19.92 -13.52 -21.85
C ALA A 520 -19.13 -12.78 -20.77
N GLN A 521 -17.98 -13.32 -20.35
CA GLN A 521 -17.12 -12.73 -19.33
C GLN A 521 -16.10 -11.75 -19.92
N LEU A 522 -15.55 -12.08 -21.11
CA LEU A 522 -14.57 -11.25 -21.80
C LEU A 522 -15.17 -9.93 -22.28
N LEU A 523 -16.40 -9.90 -22.82
CA LEU A 523 -17.02 -8.67 -23.31
C LEU A 523 -17.08 -7.52 -22.28
N PRO A 524 -17.58 -7.72 -21.05
CA PRO A 524 -17.53 -6.68 -20.02
C PRO A 524 -16.12 -6.48 -19.47
N ALA A 525 -15.29 -7.53 -19.40
CA ALA A 525 -13.93 -7.42 -18.90
C ALA A 525 -13.05 -6.56 -19.82
N THR A 526 -13.16 -6.68 -21.14
CA THR A 526 -12.39 -5.86 -22.10
C THR A 526 -12.72 -4.38 -21.97
N LEU A 527 -13.99 -4.02 -21.75
CA LEU A 527 -14.38 -2.65 -21.44
C LEU A 527 -13.76 -2.18 -20.10
N GLY A 528 -13.75 -3.06 -19.09
CA GLY A 528 -13.10 -2.79 -17.81
C GLY A 528 -11.59 -2.54 -17.97
N VAL A 529 -10.89 -3.37 -18.76
CA VAL A 529 -9.45 -3.17 -19.05
C VAL A 529 -9.21 -1.88 -19.83
N ALA A 530 -10.01 -1.64 -20.88
CA ALA A 530 -9.85 -0.48 -21.77
C ALA A 530 -10.00 0.86 -21.04
N VAL A 531 -10.89 0.93 -20.05
CA VAL A 531 -11.06 2.14 -19.21
C VAL A 531 -10.10 2.13 -18.02
N GLY A 532 -9.82 0.96 -17.45
CA GLY A 532 -9.05 0.85 -16.22
C GLY A 532 -7.56 1.13 -16.39
N VAL A 533 -6.96 0.76 -17.54
CA VAL A 533 -5.56 1.09 -17.81
C VAL A 533 -5.35 2.62 -17.84
N PRO A 534 -6.08 3.42 -18.66
CA PRO A 534 -6.00 4.88 -18.61
C PRO A 534 -6.34 5.47 -17.24
N ALA A 535 -7.36 4.95 -16.56
CA ALA A 535 -7.73 5.42 -15.23
C ALA A 535 -6.62 5.17 -14.20
N GLY A 536 -5.89 4.05 -14.29
CA GLY A 536 -4.75 3.74 -13.43
C GLY A 536 -3.56 4.65 -13.70
N ILE A 537 -3.29 4.96 -14.96
CA ILE A 537 -2.28 5.96 -15.34
C ILE A 537 -2.66 7.32 -14.76
N GLY A 538 -3.91 7.77 -14.97
CA GLY A 538 -4.40 9.03 -14.42
C GLY A 538 -4.36 9.08 -12.89
N LEU A 539 -4.75 8.00 -12.21
CA LEU A 539 -4.67 7.88 -10.76
C LEU A 539 -3.24 8.05 -10.27
N TYR A 540 -2.28 7.40 -10.92
CA TYR A 540 -0.88 7.53 -10.57
C TYR A 540 -0.42 8.99 -10.75
N LEU A 541 -0.71 9.61 -11.90
CA LEU A 541 -0.33 10.99 -12.21
C LEU A 541 -0.89 12.02 -11.23
N VAL A 542 -2.10 11.81 -10.70
CA VAL A 542 -2.71 12.70 -9.70
C VAL A 542 -2.07 12.54 -8.32
N VAL A 543 -1.63 11.33 -7.99
CA VAL A 543 -1.05 11.01 -6.67
C VAL A 543 0.46 11.31 -6.63
N SER A 544 1.16 11.18 -7.76
CA SER A 544 2.60 11.37 -7.86
C SER A 544 2.95 12.84 -8.15
N ALA A 545 3.75 13.47 -7.28
CA ALA A 545 4.36 14.77 -7.54
C ALA A 545 5.83 14.59 -7.94
N GLY A 546 6.26 15.13 -9.09
CA GLY A 546 7.63 15.06 -9.59
C GLY A 546 7.73 14.66 -11.07
N GLU A 547 8.95 14.51 -11.59
CA GLU A 547 9.18 13.95 -12.93
C GLU A 547 8.65 12.52 -13.02
N GLN A 548 7.88 12.23 -14.06
CA GLN A 548 7.20 10.94 -14.21
C GLN A 548 7.76 10.17 -15.41
N ARG A 549 8.26 8.96 -15.17
CA ARG A 549 8.52 7.99 -16.24
C ARG A 549 7.34 7.07 -16.42
N TYR A 550 6.82 7.02 -17.64
CA TYR A 550 5.75 6.09 -18.00
C TYR A 550 6.28 4.65 -18.01
N ALA A 551 5.49 3.72 -17.49
CA ALA A 551 5.71 2.30 -17.65
C ALA A 551 5.76 1.94 -19.14
N PRO A 552 6.62 1.02 -19.57
CA PRO A 552 6.65 0.56 -20.95
C PRO A 552 5.26 0.09 -21.38
N VAL A 553 4.85 0.47 -22.60
CA VAL A 553 3.55 0.04 -23.16
C VAL A 553 3.44 -1.49 -23.16
N SER A 554 4.56 -2.21 -23.34
CA SER A 554 4.63 -3.67 -23.25
C SER A 554 4.20 -4.22 -21.88
N TRP A 555 4.51 -3.54 -20.77
CA TRP A 555 4.09 -3.97 -19.43
C TRP A 555 2.58 -3.82 -19.25
N LEU A 556 2.02 -2.70 -19.70
CA LEU A 556 0.58 -2.45 -19.62
C LEU A 556 -0.20 -3.40 -20.52
N LEU A 557 0.31 -3.68 -21.74
CA LEU A 557 -0.28 -4.66 -22.65
C LEU A 557 -0.16 -6.09 -22.09
N ALA A 558 0.99 -6.46 -21.53
CA ALA A 558 1.17 -7.76 -20.89
C ALA A 558 0.21 -7.94 -19.71
N MET A 559 0.05 -6.92 -18.87
CA MET A 559 -0.94 -6.91 -17.80
C MET A 559 -2.36 -7.08 -18.36
N ALA A 560 -2.70 -6.35 -19.44
CA ALA A 560 -4.05 -6.35 -20.03
C ALA A 560 -4.39 -7.73 -20.56
N CYS A 561 -3.46 -8.33 -21.30
CA CYS A 561 -3.55 -9.70 -21.79
C CYS A 561 -3.66 -10.70 -20.62
N ALA A 562 -2.81 -10.58 -19.59
CA ALA A 562 -2.83 -11.48 -18.44
C ALA A 562 -4.17 -11.46 -17.69
N VAL A 563 -4.74 -10.27 -17.47
CA VAL A 563 -6.06 -10.13 -16.82
C VAL A 563 -7.17 -10.74 -17.67
N LEU A 564 -7.19 -10.49 -18.98
CA LEU A 564 -8.20 -11.06 -19.88
C LEU A 564 -8.07 -12.58 -20.01
N LEU A 565 -6.85 -13.11 -20.11
CA LEU A 565 -6.57 -14.54 -20.14
C LEU A 565 -7.01 -15.21 -18.83
N ALA A 566 -6.72 -14.60 -17.67
CA ALA A 566 -7.18 -15.09 -16.39
C ALA A 566 -8.72 -15.14 -16.31
N VAL A 567 -9.41 -14.08 -16.75
CA VAL A 567 -10.89 -14.06 -16.80
C VAL A 567 -11.43 -15.16 -17.74
N ALA A 568 -10.83 -15.35 -18.92
CA ALA A 568 -11.23 -16.39 -19.86
C ALA A 568 -11.03 -17.79 -19.29
N ALA A 569 -9.86 -18.07 -18.70
CA ALA A 569 -9.54 -19.34 -18.08
C ALA A 569 -10.49 -19.67 -16.92
N LEU A 570 -10.75 -18.69 -16.05
CA LEU A 570 -11.69 -18.82 -14.92
C LEU A 570 -13.15 -18.99 -15.36
N ALA A 571 -13.52 -18.50 -16.54
CA ALA A 571 -14.84 -18.74 -17.13
C ALA A 571 -14.96 -20.16 -17.71
N ALA A 572 -13.87 -20.71 -18.23
CA ALA A 572 -13.86 -22.04 -18.86
C ALA A 572 -14.09 -23.17 -17.87
N VAL A 573 -13.50 -23.11 -16.67
CA VAL A 573 -13.58 -24.17 -15.64
C VAL A 573 -15.04 -24.53 -15.25
N PRO A 574 -15.87 -23.60 -14.76
CA PRO A 574 -17.26 -23.90 -14.43
C PRO A 574 -18.11 -24.24 -15.65
N ALA A 575 -17.82 -23.65 -16.81
CA ALA A 575 -18.55 -23.95 -18.05
C ALA A 575 -18.29 -25.38 -18.55
N LEU A 576 -17.05 -25.88 -18.44
CA LEU A 576 -16.70 -27.28 -18.72
C LEU A 576 -17.41 -28.23 -17.76
N ALA A 577 -17.43 -27.90 -16.47
CA ALA A 577 -18.14 -28.69 -15.47
C ALA A 577 -19.66 -28.75 -15.73
N ALA A 578 -20.27 -27.65 -16.19
CA ALA A 578 -21.67 -27.62 -16.57
C ALA A 578 -21.94 -28.39 -17.88
N ALA A 579 -21.01 -28.36 -18.85
CA ALA A 579 -21.13 -29.06 -20.11
C ALA A 579 -21.07 -30.60 -19.96
N ARG A 580 -20.37 -31.10 -18.94
CA ARG A 580 -20.31 -32.53 -18.61
C ARG A 580 -21.61 -33.10 -18.03
N ARG A 581 -22.53 -32.26 -17.56
CA ARG A 581 -23.82 -32.74 -17.01
C ARG A 581 -24.80 -33.10 -18.14
N PRO A 582 -25.55 -34.22 -18.00
CA PRO A 582 -26.60 -34.57 -18.95
C PRO A 582 -27.65 -33.48 -19.05
N VAL A 583 -28.09 -33.19 -20.28
CA VAL A 583 -29.09 -32.13 -20.54
C VAL A 583 -30.43 -32.46 -19.88
N ALA A 584 -30.80 -33.75 -19.86
CA ALA A 584 -32.04 -34.25 -19.25
C ALA A 584 -32.10 -33.96 -17.75
N ASP A 585 -31.01 -34.18 -17.02
CA ASP A 585 -30.96 -33.93 -15.57
C ASP A 585 -31.07 -32.44 -15.24
N VAL A 586 -30.43 -31.60 -16.05
CA VAL A 586 -30.49 -30.14 -15.87
C VAL A 586 -31.92 -29.64 -16.08
N LEU A 587 -32.60 -30.09 -17.13
CA LEU A 587 -33.98 -29.68 -17.43
C LEU A 587 -35.00 -30.21 -16.41
N ARG A 588 -34.80 -31.41 -15.86
CA ARG A 588 -35.68 -31.99 -14.82
C ARG A 588 -35.48 -31.37 -13.43
N SER A 589 -34.28 -30.84 -13.15
CA SER A 589 -33.94 -30.29 -11.82
C SER A 589 -34.43 -28.86 -11.55
N THR A 590 -34.90 -28.16 -12.58
CA THR A 590 -35.50 -26.82 -12.46
C THR A 590 -37.02 -26.94 -12.54
N PRO A 591 -37.78 -26.65 -11.47
CA PRO A 591 -39.23 -26.51 -11.60
C PRO A 591 -39.55 -25.36 -12.57
N ALA A 592 -40.54 -25.59 -13.42
CA ALA A 592 -40.99 -24.68 -14.48
C ALA A 592 -41.49 -23.33 -13.95
#